data_AF-A0A0D7A1K8-F1
#
_entry.id   AF-A0A0D7A1K8-F1
#
_cell.length_a   1.000
_cell.length_b   1.000
_cell.length_c   1.000
_cell.angle_alpha   90.00
_cell.angle_beta   90.00
_cell.angle_gamma   90.00
#
_symmetry.space_group_name_H-M   'P 1'
#
loop_
_entity.id
_entity.type
_entity.pdbx_description
1 polymer ?
#
loop_
_entity_poly.entity_id
_entity_poly.type
_entity_poly.pdbx_seq_one_letter_code
_entity_poly.pdbx_strand_id
1 'polypeptide(L)'
;SACRELLLALLQDLPPSLVDENTLPKMCHLVRDNSGVVQRMAYHFLQMTAKRRTEHLVIEAGVDTESVFKAELPMELMEMLQLQVTADEFEADEQYVFGLLLSWMILFDLFTDASMKVRSSYIEQLRDAKVVQTALMPNLVHLLRLDQGIAKSFKLDIWAVDEYYVQRELFRPL
;
A
#
# COMPACT_ATOMS: atom_id res chain seq x y z
N SER A 1 16.78 13.22 -0.94
CA SER A 1 15.39 13.15 -0.43
C SER A 1 14.62 14.46 -0.68
N ALA A 2 15.18 15.65 -0.40
CA ALA A 2 14.47 16.93 -0.50
C ALA A 2 13.69 17.20 -1.82
N CYS A 3 14.25 16.87 -2.99
CA CYS A 3 13.55 17.06 -4.27
C CYS A 3 12.33 16.12 -4.43
N ARG A 4 12.42 14.87 -3.95
CA ARG A 4 11.30 13.92 -3.99
C ARG A 4 10.21 14.28 -2.99
N GLU A 5 10.59 14.75 -1.80
CA GLU A 5 9.65 15.24 -0.78
C GLU A 5 8.89 16.45 -1.29
N LEU A 6 9.59 17.45 -1.87
CA LEU A 6 8.96 18.62 -2.48
C LEU A 6 8.06 18.23 -3.66
N LEU A 7 8.51 17.31 -4.53
CA LEU A 7 7.70 16.82 -5.64
C LEU A 7 6.42 16.14 -5.14
N LEU A 8 6.51 15.29 -4.10
CA LEU A 8 5.34 14.65 -3.53
C LEU A 8 4.40 15.63 -2.83
N ALA A 9 4.93 16.68 -2.20
CA ALA A 9 4.11 17.74 -1.62
C ALA A 9 3.30 18.43 -2.72
N LEU A 10 3.94 18.75 -3.85
CA LEU A 10 3.26 19.33 -5.02
C LEU A 10 2.27 18.36 -5.67
N LEU A 11 2.52 17.04 -5.59
CA LEU A 11 1.62 16.01 -6.12
C LEU A 11 0.35 15.84 -5.27
N GLN A 12 0.37 16.21 -3.99
CA GLN A 12 -0.84 16.24 -3.16
C GLN A 12 -1.81 17.36 -3.60
N ASP A 13 -1.27 18.44 -4.14
CA ASP A 13 -2.04 19.56 -4.69
C ASP A 13 -2.32 19.42 -6.20
N LEU A 14 -1.97 18.27 -6.80
CA LEU A 14 -2.11 18.07 -8.23
C LEU A 14 -3.60 18.03 -8.60
N PRO A 15 -4.03 18.76 -9.64
CA PRO A 15 -5.41 18.71 -10.07
C PRO A 15 -5.79 17.27 -10.46
N PRO A 16 -7.00 16.83 -10.09
CA PRO A 16 -7.54 15.52 -10.42
C PRO A 16 -7.36 15.11 -11.89
N SER A 17 -7.31 16.05 -12.83
CA SER A 17 -7.17 15.75 -14.25
C SER A 17 -5.82 15.14 -14.66
N LEU A 18 -4.78 15.21 -13.82
CA LEU A 18 -3.44 14.74 -14.16
C LEU A 18 -3.13 13.33 -13.64
N VAL A 19 -4.00 12.76 -12.80
CA VAL A 19 -3.86 11.39 -12.31
C VAL A 19 -4.78 10.48 -13.13
N ASP A 20 -4.22 9.46 -13.76
CA ASP A 20 -4.94 8.48 -14.57
C ASP A 20 -4.83 7.05 -13.99
N GLU A 21 -5.52 6.10 -14.62
CA GLU A 21 -5.51 4.67 -14.26
C GLU A 21 -4.12 4.01 -14.37
N ASN A 22 -3.20 4.65 -15.09
CA ASN A 22 -1.83 4.19 -15.35
C ASN A 22 -0.79 4.83 -14.44
N THR A 23 -1.20 5.77 -13.59
CA THR A 23 -0.30 6.50 -12.68
C THR A 23 0.19 5.61 -11.55
N LEU A 24 -0.69 4.73 -11.03
CA LEU A 24 -0.35 3.79 -9.96
C LEU A 24 0.83 2.87 -10.32
N PRO A 25 0.80 2.09 -11.43
CA PRO A 25 1.94 1.26 -11.83
C PRO A 25 3.27 2.03 -11.93
N LYS A 26 3.23 3.24 -12.49
CA LYS A 26 4.43 4.06 -12.72
C LYS A 26 5.08 4.56 -11.42
N MET A 27 4.31 4.70 -10.35
CA MET A 27 4.73 5.41 -9.14
C MET A 27 4.70 4.55 -7.87
N CYS A 28 4.22 3.31 -7.92
CA CYS A 28 4.12 2.45 -6.74
C CYS A 28 5.48 2.16 -6.09
N HIS A 29 6.57 2.18 -6.85
CA HIS A 29 7.93 2.00 -6.32
C HIS A 29 8.34 3.08 -5.30
N LEU A 30 7.67 4.24 -5.26
CA LEU A 30 7.99 5.35 -4.37
C LEU A 30 7.76 5.03 -2.88
N VAL A 31 6.90 4.05 -2.55
CA VAL A 31 6.77 3.58 -1.15
C VAL A 31 8.02 2.86 -0.65
N ARG A 32 8.98 2.55 -1.52
CA ARG A 32 10.26 1.93 -1.15
C ARG A 32 11.43 2.91 -1.16
N ASP A 33 11.16 4.22 -1.09
CA ASP A 33 12.21 5.22 -0.93
C ASP A 33 12.90 5.09 0.45
N ASN A 34 14.16 5.50 0.53
CA ASN A 34 14.93 5.45 1.78
C ASN A 34 14.49 6.51 2.81
N SER A 35 13.60 7.44 2.45
CA SER A 35 13.02 8.44 3.36
C SER A 35 11.60 8.04 3.79
N GLY A 36 11.40 7.78 5.08
CA GLY A 36 10.07 7.47 5.62
C GLY A 36 9.03 8.58 5.38
N VAL A 37 9.46 9.84 5.24
CA VAL A 37 8.59 10.96 4.86
C VAL A 37 8.11 10.78 3.41
N VAL A 38 9.01 10.46 2.48
CA VAL A 38 8.68 10.17 1.08
C VAL A 38 7.73 8.98 1.01
N GLN A 39 7.98 7.93 1.79
CA GLN A 39 7.14 6.72 1.81
C GLN A 39 5.70 7.04 2.23
N ARG A 40 5.50 7.81 3.32
CA ARG A 40 4.16 8.25 3.77
C ARG A 40 3.45 9.11 2.73
N MET A 41 4.14 10.11 2.19
CA MET A 41 3.58 11.01 1.19
C MET A 41 3.23 10.27 -0.11
N ALA A 42 4.09 9.34 -0.52
CA ALA A 42 3.86 8.47 -1.67
C ALA A 42 2.64 7.58 -1.43
N TYR A 43 2.48 7.01 -0.25
CA TYR A 43 1.31 6.20 0.08
C TYR A 43 0.00 6.98 -0.05
N HIS A 44 -0.10 8.18 0.54
CA HIS A 44 -1.30 9.02 0.38
C HIS A 44 -1.62 9.34 -1.08
N PHE A 45 -0.59 9.65 -1.87
CA PHE A 45 -0.76 9.87 -3.31
C PHE A 45 -1.23 8.60 -4.03
N LEU A 46 -0.62 7.45 -3.73
CA LEU A 46 -0.92 6.17 -4.35
C LEU A 46 -2.29 5.62 -3.95
N GLN A 47 -2.80 5.96 -2.77
CA GLN A 47 -4.18 5.66 -2.38
C GLN A 47 -5.19 6.36 -3.32
N MET A 48 -4.95 7.63 -3.65
CA MET A 48 -5.78 8.35 -4.63
C MET A 48 -5.69 7.76 -6.03
N THR A 49 -4.50 7.33 -6.45
CA THR A 49 -4.30 6.73 -7.78
C THR A 49 -4.87 5.31 -7.86
N ALA A 50 -4.81 4.54 -6.77
CA ALA A 50 -5.45 3.23 -6.64
C ALA A 50 -6.97 3.34 -6.80
N LYS A 51 -7.60 4.31 -6.13
CA LYS A 51 -9.04 4.57 -6.28
C LYS A 51 -9.44 4.80 -7.73
N ARG A 52 -8.74 5.68 -8.44
CA ARG A 52 -9.02 5.99 -9.86
C ARG A 52 -8.85 4.79 -10.77
N ARG A 53 -7.79 4.01 -10.56
CA ARG A 53 -7.59 2.77 -11.29
C ARG A 53 -8.74 1.80 -11.05
N THR A 54 -9.19 1.65 -9.81
CA THR A 54 -10.33 0.79 -9.48
C THR A 54 -11.61 1.29 -10.14
N GLU A 55 -11.91 2.59 -10.09
CA GLU A 55 -13.05 3.18 -10.79
C GLU A 55 -13.05 2.85 -12.29
N HIS A 56 -11.91 3.04 -12.96
CA HIS A 56 -11.75 2.70 -14.38
C HIS A 56 -12.00 1.20 -14.63
N LEU A 57 -11.35 0.31 -13.88
CA LEU A 57 -11.49 -1.14 -14.07
C LEU A 57 -12.90 -1.65 -13.75
N VAL A 58 -13.61 -1.01 -12.82
CA VAL A 58 -15.01 -1.34 -12.52
C VAL A 58 -15.92 -0.99 -13.69
N ILE A 59 -15.69 0.15 -14.34
CA ILE A 59 -16.43 0.56 -15.53
C ILE A 59 -16.17 -0.44 -16.67
N GLU A 60 -14.90 -0.74 -16.97
CA GLU A 60 -14.52 -1.72 -18.01
C GLU A 60 -15.12 -3.10 -17.73
N ALA A 61 -15.08 -3.57 -16.48
CA ALA A 61 -15.68 -4.83 -16.07
C ALA A 61 -17.20 -4.86 -16.27
N GLY A 62 -17.88 -3.73 -16.09
CA GLY A 62 -19.33 -3.60 -16.20
C GLY A 62 -19.83 -3.50 -17.64
N VAL A 63 -19.00 -2.98 -18.56
CA VAL A 63 -19.30 -2.91 -20.00
C VAL A 63 -18.96 -4.23 -20.71
N ASP A 64 -18.10 -5.06 -20.12
CA ASP A 64 -17.72 -6.35 -20.70
C ASP A 64 -18.85 -7.39 -20.68
N THR A 65 -19.60 -7.44 -21.78
CA THR A 65 -20.65 -8.44 -22.05
C THR A 65 -20.12 -9.79 -22.51
N GLU A 66 -18.90 -9.83 -23.06
CA GLU A 66 -18.31 -11.03 -23.66
C GLU A 66 -17.47 -11.86 -22.67
N SER A 67 -17.34 -11.38 -21.43
CA SER A 67 -16.54 -12.01 -20.37
C SER A 67 -15.06 -12.18 -20.72
N VAL A 68 -14.52 -11.29 -21.55
CA VAL A 68 -13.11 -11.27 -21.97
C VAL A 68 -12.25 -10.42 -21.03
N PHE A 69 -12.86 -9.49 -20.29
CA PHE A 69 -12.16 -8.60 -19.37
C PHE A 69 -11.56 -9.37 -18.19
N LYS A 70 -10.27 -9.18 -17.97
CA LYS A 70 -9.53 -9.64 -16.79
C LYS A 70 -8.76 -8.47 -16.20
N ALA A 71 -9.06 -8.13 -14.94
CA ALA A 71 -8.33 -7.08 -14.25
C ALA A 71 -6.95 -7.59 -13.82
N GLU A 72 -5.90 -6.80 -14.05
CA GLU A 72 -4.52 -7.16 -13.69
C GLU A 72 -3.94 -6.23 -12.63
N LEU A 73 -3.27 -6.82 -11.64
CA LEU A 73 -2.48 -6.09 -10.66
C LEU A 73 -1.22 -5.54 -11.34
N PRO A 74 -0.78 -4.31 -11.01
CA PRO A 74 0.48 -3.78 -11.52
C PRO A 74 1.64 -4.73 -11.23
N MET A 75 2.48 -5.01 -12.23
CA MET A 75 3.61 -5.94 -12.10
C MET A 75 4.57 -5.47 -11.02
N GLU A 76 4.85 -4.17 -10.99
CA GLU A 76 5.72 -3.53 -10.01
C GLU A 76 5.18 -3.71 -8.58
N LEU A 77 3.86 -3.65 -8.40
CA LEU A 77 3.23 -3.95 -7.11
C LEU A 77 3.37 -5.44 -6.77
N MET A 78 3.14 -6.33 -7.73
CA MET A 78 3.30 -7.77 -7.54
C MET A 78 4.73 -8.17 -7.16
N GLU A 79 5.74 -7.53 -7.73
CA GLU A 79 7.14 -7.75 -7.37
C GLU A 79 7.42 -7.35 -5.91
N MET A 80 6.88 -6.22 -5.47
CA MET A 80 7.03 -5.76 -4.07
C MET A 80 6.33 -6.69 -3.08
N LEU A 81 5.13 -7.19 -3.41
CA LEU A 81 4.36 -8.08 -2.54
C LEU A 81 5.01 -9.46 -2.36
N GLN A 82 5.82 -9.90 -3.33
CA GLN A 82 6.51 -11.19 -3.30
C GLN A 82 7.81 -11.19 -2.50
N LEU A 83 8.23 -10.04 -1.96
CA LEU A 83 9.45 -9.92 -1.18
C LEU A 83 9.33 -10.72 0.12
N GLN A 84 10.34 -11.55 0.37
CA GLN A 84 10.54 -12.25 1.63
C GLN A 84 11.60 -11.50 2.41
N VAL A 85 11.30 -11.18 3.66
CA VAL A 85 12.20 -10.43 4.53
C VAL A 85 12.69 -11.36 5.62
N THR A 86 14.01 -11.39 5.80
CA THR A 86 14.68 -12.17 6.84
C THR A 86 14.58 -11.48 8.20
N ALA A 87 14.73 -12.23 9.30
CA ALA A 87 14.70 -11.67 10.66
C ALA A 87 15.69 -10.51 10.83
N ASP A 88 16.90 -10.68 10.27
CA ASP A 88 17.96 -9.69 10.38
C ASP A 88 17.60 -8.39 9.65
N GLU A 89 16.91 -8.48 8.50
CA GLU A 89 16.44 -7.31 7.76
C GLU A 89 15.30 -6.57 8.49
N PHE A 90 14.42 -7.28 9.19
CA PHE A 90 13.39 -6.66 10.03
C PHE A 90 13.96 -5.83 11.17
N GLU A 91 15.12 -6.21 11.70
CA GLU A 91 15.80 -5.47 12.77
C GLU A 91 16.74 -4.38 12.26
N ALA A 92 17.27 -4.53 11.04
CA ALA A 92 18.28 -3.63 10.48
C ALA A 92 17.71 -2.45 9.70
N ASP A 93 16.56 -2.60 9.03
CA ASP A 93 16.03 -1.61 8.09
C ASP A 93 14.52 -1.38 8.26
N GLU A 94 14.19 -0.47 9.18
CA GLU A 94 12.80 -0.08 9.47
C GLU A 94 12.10 0.52 8.23
N GLN A 95 12.82 1.28 7.39
CA GLN A 95 12.25 1.89 6.18
C GLN A 95 11.91 0.84 5.13
N TYR A 96 12.75 -0.18 4.97
CA TYR A 96 12.50 -1.29 4.06
C TYR A 96 11.20 -2.03 4.42
N VAL A 97 11.06 -2.35 5.70
CA VAL A 97 9.84 -2.99 6.22
C VAL A 97 8.63 -2.06 6.09
N PHE A 98 8.79 -0.75 6.26
CA PHE A 98 7.71 0.23 6.08
C PHE A 98 7.22 0.27 4.65
N GLY A 99 8.13 0.30 3.69
CA GLY A 99 7.76 0.21 2.27
C GLY A 99 7.06 -1.10 1.91
N LEU A 100 7.45 -2.22 2.53
CA LEU A 100 6.75 -3.50 2.34
C LEU A 100 5.30 -3.41 2.85
N LEU A 101 5.07 -2.92 4.07
CA LEU A 101 3.73 -2.79 4.64
C LEU A 101 2.86 -1.82 3.84
N LEU A 102 3.41 -0.69 3.39
CA LEU A 102 2.70 0.24 2.51
C LEU A 102 2.33 -0.39 1.16
N SER A 103 3.17 -1.29 0.63
CA SER A 103 2.85 -2.04 -0.60
C SER A 103 1.61 -2.93 -0.39
N TRP A 104 1.50 -3.59 0.77
CA TRP A 104 0.30 -4.35 1.14
C TRP A 104 -0.92 -3.45 1.34
N MET A 105 -0.76 -2.27 1.94
CA MET A 105 -1.85 -1.31 2.07
C MET A 105 -2.38 -0.85 0.70
N ILE A 106 -1.50 -0.53 -0.25
CA ILE A 106 -1.90 -0.18 -1.63
C ILE A 106 -2.67 -1.31 -2.29
N LEU A 107 -2.24 -2.56 -2.10
CA LEU A 107 -2.99 -3.72 -2.58
C LEU A 107 -4.41 -3.71 -1.99
N PHE A 108 -4.57 -3.49 -0.70
CA PHE A 108 -5.89 -3.44 -0.07
C PHE A 108 -6.74 -2.25 -0.54
N ASP A 109 -6.12 -1.09 -0.81
CA ASP A 109 -6.80 0.06 -1.40
C ASP A 109 -7.41 -0.29 -2.78
N LEU A 110 -6.73 -1.13 -3.59
CA LEU A 110 -7.26 -1.63 -4.87
C LEU A 110 -8.49 -2.54 -4.73
N PHE A 111 -8.74 -3.12 -3.55
CA PHE A 111 -9.97 -3.88 -3.27
C PHE A 111 -11.15 -3.00 -2.84
N THR A 112 -10.89 -1.76 -2.42
CA THR A 112 -11.93 -0.81 -2.00
C THR A 112 -12.75 -0.39 -3.22
N ASP A 113 -14.08 -0.49 -3.11
CA ASP A 113 -15.04 -0.22 -4.19
C ASP A 113 -14.87 -1.05 -5.49
N ALA A 114 -13.96 -2.03 -5.49
CA ALA A 114 -13.80 -2.95 -6.61
C ALA A 114 -15.04 -3.84 -6.80
N SER A 115 -15.43 -4.07 -8.05
CA SER A 115 -16.51 -4.98 -8.41
C SER A 115 -16.12 -6.43 -8.12
N MET A 116 -17.12 -7.32 -7.99
CA MET A 116 -16.85 -8.75 -7.77
C MET A 116 -15.93 -9.36 -8.83
N LYS A 117 -16.07 -8.93 -10.10
CA LYS A 117 -15.24 -9.41 -11.21
C LYS A 117 -13.77 -8.98 -11.04
N VAL A 118 -13.54 -7.71 -10.74
CA VAL A 118 -12.18 -7.17 -10.47
C VAL A 118 -11.54 -7.87 -9.27
N ARG A 119 -12.28 -7.99 -8.16
CA ARG A 119 -11.79 -8.68 -6.94
C ARG A 119 -11.42 -10.13 -7.20
N SER A 120 -12.26 -10.87 -7.91
CA SER A 120 -11.98 -12.27 -8.26
C SER A 120 -10.72 -12.39 -9.11
N SER A 121 -10.52 -11.53 -10.12
CA SER A 121 -9.29 -11.54 -10.93
C SER A 121 -8.03 -11.28 -10.09
N TYR A 122 -8.09 -10.35 -9.13
CA TYR A 122 -6.96 -10.08 -8.22
C TYR A 122 -6.70 -11.24 -7.26
N ILE A 123 -7.74 -11.83 -6.68
CA ILE A 123 -7.61 -12.99 -5.78
C ILE A 123 -7.00 -14.17 -6.52
N GLU A 124 -7.42 -14.43 -7.76
CA GLU A 124 -6.83 -15.47 -8.60
C GLU A 124 -5.34 -15.23 -8.83
N GLN A 125 -4.93 -14.01 -9.20
CA GLN A 125 -3.51 -13.66 -9.36
C GLN A 125 -2.69 -13.89 -8.09
N LEU A 126 -3.18 -13.40 -6.94
CA LEU A 126 -2.48 -13.56 -5.66
C LEU A 126 -2.38 -15.02 -5.24
N ARG A 127 -3.43 -15.81 -5.49
CA ARG A 127 -3.48 -17.26 -5.21
C ARG A 127 -2.51 -18.02 -6.10
N ASP A 128 -2.52 -17.74 -7.41
CA ASP A 128 -1.70 -18.46 -8.39
C ASP A 128 -0.21 -18.17 -8.15
N ALA A 129 0.14 -16.94 -7.76
CA ALA A 129 1.47 -16.56 -7.32
C ALA A 129 1.81 -16.99 -5.88
N LYS A 130 0.85 -17.54 -5.13
CA LYS A 130 0.98 -17.99 -3.73
C LYS A 130 1.53 -16.94 -2.76
N VAL A 131 1.38 -15.65 -3.09
CA VAL A 131 2.05 -14.54 -2.40
C VAL A 131 1.69 -14.48 -0.91
N VAL A 132 0.45 -14.81 -0.56
CA VAL A 132 0.01 -14.85 0.84
C VAL A 132 0.79 -15.90 1.63
N GLN A 133 0.96 -17.09 1.05
CA GLN A 133 1.64 -18.20 1.71
C GLN A 133 3.16 -18.01 1.74
N THR A 134 3.73 -17.47 0.67
CA THR A 134 5.18 -17.38 0.49
C THR A 134 5.78 -16.10 1.06
N ALA A 135 5.03 -14.98 1.09
CA ALA A 135 5.53 -13.69 1.54
C ALA A 135 4.72 -13.14 2.71
N LEU A 136 3.41 -12.90 2.57
CA LEU A 136 2.62 -12.19 3.59
C LEU A 136 2.68 -12.87 4.96
N MET A 137 2.28 -14.14 5.04
CA MET A 137 2.18 -14.86 6.31
C MET A 137 3.55 -15.02 6.99
N PRO A 138 4.61 -15.48 6.30
CA PRO A 138 5.95 -15.51 6.89
C PRO A 138 6.42 -14.15 7.39
N ASN A 139 6.27 -13.09 6.58
CA ASN A 139 6.70 -11.74 6.94
C ASN A 139 5.95 -11.22 8.17
N LEU A 140 4.63 -11.46 8.29
CA LEU A 140 3.86 -11.07 9.47
C LEU A 140 4.28 -11.83 10.73
N VAL A 141 4.53 -13.14 10.61
CA VAL A 141 5.01 -13.97 11.74
C VAL A 141 6.34 -13.44 12.26
N HIS A 142 7.27 -13.13 11.35
CA HIS A 142 8.58 -12.59 11.70
C HIS A 142 8.50 -11.17 12.25
N LEU A 143 7.75 -10.28 11.59
CA LEU A 143 7.55 -8.90 12.02
C LEU A 143 7.01 -8.84 13.46
N LEU A 144 5.97 -9.63 13.73
CA LEU A 144 5.33 -9.70 15.04
C LEU A 144 6.10 -10.59 16.03
N ARG A 145 7.23 -11.19 15.60
CA ARG A 145 8.09 -12.08 16.39
C ARG A 145 7.34 -13.24 17.04
N LEU A 146 6.30 -13.75 16.36
CA LEU A 146 5.45 -14.82 16.88
C LEU A 146 6.17 -16.17 16.97
N ASP A 147 7.33 -16.27 16.32
CA ASP A 147 8.22 -17.41 16.30
C ASP A 147 9.28 -17.39 17.44
N GLN A 148 9.39 -16.29 18.20
CA GLN A 148 10.48 -16.10 19.19
C GLN A 148 10.06 -16.26 20.68
N GLY A 149 8.85 -16.74 20.98
CA GLY A 149 8.41 -17.03 22.36
C GLY A 149 7.87 -15.81 23.13
N ILE A 150 8.12 -15.71 24.44
CA ILE A 150 7.49 -14.69 25.33
C ILE A 150 7.77 -13.27 24.82
N ALA A 151 6.68 -12.55 24.52
CA ALA A 151 6.61 -11.31 23.77
C ALA A 151 7.56 -10.22 24.27
N LYS A 152 8.57 -9.89 23.45
CA LYS A 152 9.16 -8.54 23.46
C LYS A 152 8.12 -7.55 22.94
N SER A 153 8.00 -6.39 23.58
CA SER A 153 7.11 -5.32 23.13
C SER A 153 7.46 -4.90 21.70
N PHE A 154 6.49 -4.96 20.78
CA PHE A 154 6.62 -4.49 19.40
C PHE A 154 6.20 -3.01 19.31
N LYS A 155 7.04 -2.16 18.71
CA LYS A 155 6.79 -0.73 18.55
C LYS A 155 5.89 -0.48 17.35
N LEU A 156 4.63 -0.15 17.61
CA LEU A 156 3.63 0.15 16.56
C LEU A 156 3.63 1.62 16.11
N ASP A 157 4.21 2.51 16.91
CA ASP A 157 4.23 3.96 16.71
C ASP A 157 4.95 4.39 15.42
N ILE A 158 6.02 3.68 15.05
CA ILE A 158 6.77 3.95 13.81
C ILE A 158 5.99 3.64 12.52
N TRP A 159 4.86 2.93 12.62
CA TRP A 159 4.01 2.51 11.49
C TRP A 159 2.74 3.34 11.36
N ALA A 160 2.56 4.37 12.20
CA ALA A 160 1.43 5.28 12.10
C ALA A 160 1.55 6.11 10.81
N VAL A 161 0.67 5.85 9.84
CA VAL A 161 0.55 6.67 8.63
C VAL A 161 -0.27 7.93 8.93
N ASP A 162 -1.32 7.80 9.76
CA ASP A 162 -2.16 8.90 10.22
C ASP A 162 -1.87 9.22 11.70
N GLU A 163 -1.30 10.39 11.97
CA GLU A 163 -1.20 10.91 13.34
C GLU A 163 -2.40 11.80 13.64
N TYR A 164 -3.30 11.34 14.52
CA TYR A 164 -4.42 12.15 15.02
C TYR A 164 -4.00 12.90 16.28
N TYR A 165 -3.74 14.20 16.16
CA TYR A 165 -3.54 15.07 17.33
C TYR A 165 -4.91 15.44 17.93
N VAL A 166 -5.31 14.78 19.01
CA VAL A 166 -6.49 15.19 19.79
C VAL A 166 -6.14 16.45 20.55
N GLN A 167 -6.39 17.61 19.96
CA GLN A 167 -6.31 18.88 20.66
C GLN A 167 -7.49 18.96 21.63
N ARG A 168 -7.22 18.69 22.91
CA ARG A 168 -8.19 18.92 24.00
C ARG A 168 -8.48 20.42 24.04
N GLU A 169 -9.58 20.84 23.44
CA GLU A 169 -10.11 22.16 23.74
C GLU A 169 -10.44 22.20 25.23
N LEU A 170 -9.78 23.13 25.92
CA LEU A 170 -9.99 23.42 27.33
C LEU A 170 -11.48 23.67 27.57
N PHE A 171 -12.12 22.78 28.32
CA PHE A 171 -13.33 23.11 29.07
C PHE A 171 -13.01 24.32 29.94
N ARG A 172 -13.40 25.50 29.49
CA ARG A 172 -13.38 26.72 30.28
C ARG A 172 -14.60 26.63 31.23
N PRO A 173 -14.42 26.55 32.55
CA PRO A 173 -15.55 26.60 33.46
C PRO A 173 -16.19 28.00 33.40
N LEU A 174 -17.51 28.03 33.30
CA LEU A 174 -18.35 29.21 33.53
C LEU A 174 -18.32 29.61 35.01
#